data_AF-A0A9J6AZ00-F1
#
_entry.id   AF-A0A9J6AZ00-F1
#
_cell.length_a   1.000
_cell.length_b   1.000
_cell.length_c   1.000
_cell.angle_alpha   90.00
_cell.angle_beta   90.00
_cell.angle_gamma   90.00
#
_symmetry.space_group_name_H-M   'P 1'
#
loop_
_entity.id
_entity.type
_entity.pdbx_description
1 polymer ?
#
loop_
_entity_poly.entity_id
_entity_poly.type
_entity_poly.pdbx_seq_one_letter_code
_entity_poly.pdbx_strand_id
1 'polypeptide(L)'
;MAKYLREEKNIDGDDESKKMILQASISSIKGNTRILICNQLDKIQRLINEKMWLVHHIIAIDVFKIDRKEAVGEAWRNTVLQPCLNIVQRFLKNDDHNI
;
A
#
# COMPACT_ATOMS: atom_id res chain seq x y z
N MET A 1 1.75 -7.39 -17.75
CA MET A 1 2.90 -8.31 -17.86
C MET A 1 2.70 -9.42 -18.89
N ALA A 2 1.67 -10.27 -18.79
CA ALA A 2 1.44 -11.32 -19.80
C ALA A 2 1.26 -10.78 -21.23
N LYS A 3 0.59 -9.63 -21.37
CA LYS A 3 0.47 -8.89 -22.64
C LYS A 3 1.84 -8.51 -23.22
N TYR A 4 2.66 -7.81 -22.43
CA TYR A 4 4.05 -7.44 -22.78
C TYR A 4 4.86 -8.64 -23.29
N LEU A 5 4.92 -9.73 -22.52
CA LEU A 5 5.73 -10.90 -22.85
C LEU A 5 5.27 -11.60 -24.14
N ARG A 6 4.00 -11.45 -24.51
CA ARG A 6 3.47 -11.95 -25.79
C ARG A 6 3.85 -11.03 -26.94
N GLU A 7 3.72 -9.72 -26.74
CA GLU A 7 4.02 -8.71 -27.77
C GLU A 7 5.52 -8.63 -28.06
N GLU A 8 6.37 -8.67 -27.03
CA GLU A 8 7.83 -8.63 -27.15
C GLU A 8 8.38 -9.78 -28.00
N LYS A 9 7.82 -10.99 -27.87
CA LYS A 9 8.22 -12.16 -28.67
C LYS A 9 7.89 -12.04 -30.15
N ASN A 10 6.97 -11.14 -30.51
CA ASN A 10 6.51 -10.94 -31.89
C ASN A 10 7.13 -9.70 -32.53
N ILE A 11 8.02 -8.97 -31.84
CA ILE A 11 8.73 -7.80 -32.35
C ILE A 11 10.16 -8.21 -32.72
N ASP A 12 10.43 -8.24 -34.02
CA ASP A 12 11.76 -8.55 -34.57
C ASP A 12 12.71 -7.37 -34.37
N GLY A 13 13.67 -7.50 -33.45
CA GLY A 13 14.88 -6.67 -33.37
C GLY A 13 14.73 -5.15 -33.15
N ASP A 14 13.55 -4.57 -33.25
CA ASP A 14 13.32 -3.14 -33.10
C ASP A 14 13.26 -2.74 -31.62
N ASP A 15 14.36 -2.19 -31.13
CA ASP A 15 14.51 -1.74 -29.75
C ASP A 15 13.55 -0.60 -29.40
N GLU A 16 13.15 0.24 -30.35
CA GLU A 16 12.23 1.34 -30.06
C GLU A 16 10.81 0.81 -29.85
N SER A 17 10.33 -0.08 -30.72
CA SER A 17 9.05 -0.77 -30.52
C SER A 17 9.00 -1.55 -29.20
N LYS A 18 10.08 -2.27 -28.84
CA LYS A 18 10.18 -2.97 -27.54
C LYS A 18 10.10 -2.01 -26.36
N LYS A 19 10.78 -0.87 -26.43
CA LYS A 19 10.72 0.17 -25.40
C LYS A 19 9.32 0.75 -25.27
N MET A 20 8.61 0.97 -26.38
CA MET A 20 7.23 1.49 -26.36
C MET A 20 6.27 0.52 -25.66
N ILE A 21 6.29 -0.77 -26.00
CA ILE A 21 5.41 -1.76 -25.35
C ILE A 21 5.76 -1.99 -23.87
N LEU A 22 7.04 -1.85 -23.51
CA LEU A 22 7.50 -1.91 -22.12
C LEU A 22 6.93 -0.73 -21.32
N GLN A 23 7.06 0.50 -21.83
CA GLN A 23 6.53 1.69 -21.18
C GLN A 23 5.00 1.64 -21.05
N ALA A 24 4.30 1.19 -22.09
CA ALA A 24 2.86 0.98 -22.02
C ALA A 24 2.47 -0.02 -20.93
N SER A 25 3.23 -1.11 -20.80
CA SER A 25 3.00 -2.15 -19.81
C SER A 25 3.30 -1.70 -18.38
N ILE A 26 4.39 -0.95 -18.18
CA ILE A 26 4.71 -0.32 -16.88
C ILE A 26 3.60 0.65 -16.49
N SER A 27 3.14 1.49 -17.42
CA SER A 27 2.08 2.47 -17.20
C SER A 27 0.76 1.78 -16.83
N SER A 28 0.43 0.68 -17.52
CA SER A 28 -0.74 -0.14 -17.18
C SER A 28 -0.63 -0.76 -15.78
N ILE A 29 0.53 -1.29 -15.38
CA ILE A 29 0.74 -1.84 -14.02
C ILE A 29 0.56 -0.74 -12.96
N LYS A 30 1.16 0.44 -13.17
CA LYS A 30 1.00 1.59 -12.26
C LYS A 30 -0.47 2.02 -12.16
N GLY A 31 -1.16 2.13 -13.29
CA GLY A 31 -2.59 2.47 -13.34
C GLY A 31 -3.47 1.47 -12.61
N ASN A 32 -3.26 0.17 -12.87
CA ASN A 32 -3.99 -0.90 -12.20
C ASN A 32 -3.73 -0.93 -10.70
N THR A 33 -2.49 -0.66 -10.27
CA THR A 33 -2.15 -0.57 -8.84
C THR A 33 -2.88 0.59 -8.17
N ARG A 34 -2.98 1.75 -8.82
CA ARG A 34 -3.77 2.88 -8.30
C ARG A 34 -5.24 2.52 -8.13
N ILE A 35 -5.86 1.90 -9.14
CA ILE A 35 -7.25 1.44 -9.08
C ILE A 35 -7.44 0.45 -7.93
N LEU A 36 -6.53 -0.50 -7.77
CA LEU A 36 -6.57 -1.47 -6.69
C LEU A 36 -6.54 -0.79 -5.31
N ILE A 37 -5.65 0.19 -5.12
CA ILE A 37 -5.54 0.95 -3.85
C ILE A 37 -6.84 1.72 -3.58
N CYS A 38 -7.43 2.39 -4.56
CA CYS A 38 -8.72 3.07 -4.41
C CYS A 38 -9.82 2.08 -4.00
N ASN A 39 -9.92 0.93 -4.67
CA ASN A 39 -10.90 -0.10 -4.34
C ASN A 39 -10.69 -0.70 -2.94
N GLN A 40 -9.45 -0.83 -2.48
CA GLN A 40 -9.13 -1.29 -1.12
C GLN A 40 -9.55 -0.25 -0.08
N LEU A 41 -9.29 1.03 -0.35
CA LEU A 41 -9.72 2.13 0.52
C LEU A 41 -11.24 2.16 0.67
N ASP A 42 -11.97 2.04 -0.44
CA ASP A 42 -13.44 2.00 -0.43
C ASP A 42 -13.94 0.81 0.41
N LYS A 43 -13.35 -0.38 0.25
CA LYS A 43 -13.71 -1.55 1.06
C LYS A 43 -13.49 -1.33 2.56
N ILE A 44 -12.38 -0.70 2.95
CA ILE A 44 -12.10 -0.36 4.35
C ILE A 44 -13.12 0.65 4.88
N GLN A 45 -13.42 1.70 4.10
CA GLN A 45 -14.42 2.70 4.49
C GLN A 45 -15.81 2.06 4.66
N ARG A 46 -16.16 1.07 3.84
CA ARG A 46 -17.42 0.32 4.00
C ARG A 46 -17.43 -0.53 5.27
N LEU A 47 -16.32 -1.16 5.65
CA LEU A 47 -16.23 -1.87 6.94
C LEU A 47 -16.44 -0.92 8.12
N ILE A 48 -15.89 0.29 8.04
CA ILE A 48 -16.04 1.30 9.09
C ILE A 48 -17.48 1.83 9.12
N ASN A 49 -18.02 2.26 7.99
CA ASN A 49 -19.27 3.02 7.93
C ASN A 49 -20.53 2.15 7.85
N GLU A 50 -20.49 1.03 7.10
CA GLU A 50 -21.65 0.15 6.93
C GLU A 50 -21.69 -0.95 7.98
N LYS A 51 -20.53 -1.43 8.43
CA LYS A 51 -20.42 -2.51 9.42
C LYS A 51 -20.13 -2.01 10.83
N MET A 52 -19.94 -0.69 11.00
CA MET A 52 -19.65 -0.07 12.30
C MET A 52 -18.43 -0.68 12.99
N TRP A 53 -17.45 -1.15 12.21
CA TRP A 53 -16.22 -1.71 12.79
C TRP A 53 -15.43 -0.61 13.47
N LEU A 54 -15.11 -0.83 14.75
CA LEU A 54 -14.20 0.03 15.49
C LEU A 54 -12.77 -0.21 14.98
N VAL A 55 -12.31 0.66 14.08
CA VAL A 55 -10.98 0.59 13.48
C VAL A 55 -10.14 1.75 13.98
N HIS A 56 -8.94 1.46 14.48
CA HIS A 56 -7.94 2.49 14.80
C HIS A 56 -7.15 2.87 13.55
N HIS A 57 -7.25 4.13 13.12
CA HIS A 57 -6.54 4.62 11.93
C HIS A 57 -5.11 5.03 12.27
N ILE A 58 -4.13 4.37 11.64
CA ILE A 58 -2.70 4.69 11.75
C ILE A 58 -2.23 5.38 10.47
N ILE A 59 -1.80 6.63 10.60
CA ILE A 59 -1.38 7.46 9.47
C ILE A 59 0.14 7.32 9.27
N ALA A 60 0.54 6.59 8.23
CA ALA A 60 1.95 6.38 7.89
C ALA A 60 2.49 7.38 6.85
N ILE A 61 1.75 8.45 6.53
CA ILE A 61 2.07 9.39 5.45
C ILE A 61 3.49 9.95 5.57
N ASP A 62 3.90 10.34 6.78
CA ASP A 62 5.20 10.98 6.97
C ASP A 62 6.38 10.02 6.79
N VAL A 63 6.17 8.70 6.92
CA VAL A 63 7.19 7.70 6.58
C VAL A 63 7.50 7.73 5.08
N PHE A 64 6.48 7.93 4.24
CA PHE A 64 6.61 7.94 2.78
C PHE A 64 7.14 9.26 2.22
N LYS A 65 7.23 10.32 3.04
CA LYS A 65 7.81 11.63 2.66
C LYS A 65 9.32 11.70 2.92
N ILE A 66 9.92 10.69 3.54
CA ILE A 66 11.33 10.72 3.92
C ILE A 66 12.19 10.21 2.76
N ASP A 67 13.04 11.10 2.24
CA ASP A 67 13.97 10.76 1.16
C ASP A 67 15.21 10.00 1.66
N ARG A 68 15.60 10.21 2.92
CA ARG A 68 16.77 9.54 3.52
C ARG A 68 16.40 8.17 4.06
N LYS A 69 16.87 7.11 3.39
CA LYS A 69 16.63 5.70 3.75
C LYS A 69 16.93 5.38 5.22
N GLU A 70 17.95 5.99 5.81
CA GLU A 70 18.35 5.81 7.21
C GLU A 70 17.30 6.33 8.21
N ALA A 71 16.56 7.39 7.86
CA ALA A 71 15.54 8.01 8.71
C ALA A 71 14.16 7.33 8.60
N VAL A 72 13.95 6.46 7.60
CA VAL A 72 12.67 5.75 7.39
C VAL A 72 12.35 4.82 8.57
N GLY A 73 13.37 4.14 9.10
CA GLY A 73 13.18 3.20 10.21
C GLY A 73 12.74 3.89 11.50
N GLU A 74 13.35 5.03 11.82
CA GLU A 74 12.96 5.84 12.98
C GLU A 74 11.56 6.42 12.82
N ALA A 75 11.24 6.97 11.65
CA ALA A 75 9.91 7.49 11.38
C ALA A 75 8.85 6.39 11.47
N TRP A 76 9.08 5.22 10.87
CA TRP A 76 8.16 4.09 11.00
C TRP A 76 7.95 3.67 12.45
N ARG A 77 9.04 3.62 13.24
CA ARG A 77 8.95 3.32 14.67
C ARG A 77 8.02 4.30 15.37
N ASN A 78 8.18 5.59 15.12
CA ASN A 78 7.46 6.63 15.85
C ASN A 78 6.01 6.84 15.35
N THR A 79 5.76 6.77 14.04
CA THR A 79 4.44 7.09 13.46
C THR A 79 3.54 5.86 13.31
N VAL A 80 4.10 4.65 13.22
CA VAL A 80 3.33 3.42 13.01
C VAL A 80 3.47 2.48 14.20
N LEU A 81 4.68 2.07 14.55
CA LEU A 81 4.89 1.01 15.54
C LEU A 81 4.47 1.43 16.95
N GLN A 82 4.93 2.59 17.45
CA GLN A 82 4.60 3.06 18.80
C GLN A 82 3.08 3.25 19.01
N PRO A 83 2.34 3.91 18.09
CA PRO A 83 0.88 3.98 18.17
C PRO A 83 0.20 2.62 18.22
N CYS A 84 0.61 1.67 17.37
CA CYS A 84 0.06 0.31 17.36
C CYS A 84 0.29 -0.41 18.71
N LEU A 85 1.52 -0.34 19.24
CA LEU A 85 1.85 -0.95 20.54
C LEU A 85 1.00 -0.36 21.67
N ASN A 86 0.81 0.96 21.69
CA ASN A 86 -0.02 1.63 22.70
C ASN A 86 -1.50 1.20 22.62
N ILE A 87 -2.04 1.05 21.41
CA ILE A 87 -3.42 0.57 21.19
C ILE A 87 -3.57 -0.86 21.72
N VAL A 88 -2.67 -1.76 21.32
CA VAL A 88 -2.71 -3.17 21.74
C VAL A 88 -2.50 -3.29 23.25
N GLN A 89 -1.60 -2.50 23.85
CA GLN A 89 -1.37 -2.52 25.28
C GLN A 89 -2.61 -2.07 26.08
N ARG A 90 -3.34 -1.06 25.59
CA ARG A 90 -4.61 -0.63 26.22
C ARG A 90 -5.69 -1.69 26.07
N PHE A 91 -5.79 -2.30 24.89
CA PHE A 91 -6.71 -3.40 24.64
C PHE A 91 -6.49 -4.54 25.65
N LEU A 92 -5.26 -5.03 25.77
CA LEU A 92 -4.91 -6.12 26.69
C LEU A 92 -5.16 -5.76 28.17
N LYS A 93 -4.88 -4.52 28.59
CA LYS A 93 -5.08 -4.07 29.97
C LYS A 93 -6.56 -3.91 30.35
N ASN A 94 -7.41 -3.57 29.38
CA ASN A 94 -8.85 -3.42 29.62
C ASN A 94 -9.55 -4.77 29.79
N ASP A 95 -8.98 -5.86 29.26
CA ASP A 95 -9.49 -7.22 29.48
C ASP A 95 -9.27 -7.69 30.92
N ASP A 96 -8.22 -7.20 31.62
CA ASP A 96 -7.92 -7.55 33.01
C ASP A 96 -8.93 -6.97 34.03
N HIS A 97 -9.76 -5.98 33.64
CA HIS A 97 -10.73 -5.31 34.54
C HIS A 97 -12.17 -5.83 34.36
N ASN A 98 -12.40 -6.80 33.48
CA ASN A 98 -13.71 -7.38 33.19
C ASN A 98 -13.80 -8.89 33.49
N ILE A 99 -12.88 -9.43 34.31
CA ILE A 99 -12.91 -10.81 34.84
C ILE A 99 -13.14 -10.79 36.35
#